data_AF-A0A0D0DRW9-F1
#
_entry.id   AF-A0A0D0DRW9-F1
#
_cell.length_a   1.000
_cell.length_b   1.000
_cell.length_c   1.000
_cell.angle_alpha   90.00
_cell.angle_beta   90.00
_cell.angle_gamma   90.00
#
_symmetry.space_group_name_H-M   'P 1'
#
loop_
_entity.id
_entity.type
_entity.pdbx_description
1 polymer ?
#
loop_
_entity_poly.entity_id
_entity_poly.type
_entity_poly.pdbx_seq_one_letter_code
_entity_poly.pdbx_strand_id
1 'polypeptide(L)'
;EKTQSKRQKTGQEYLNEKLLTVVGESFTLGKMATMLLHISQIEKTPLTAAEAIRAIAFIIEEAEESRTLTEISNKVMETMSEKVASQVITALAPHVANMLQALDLLGTRINEIDQLQTTLSSNWNTQLAEASLQRTEEAADAILSSLEDIKNIVALLTPSLDSTQ
;
A
#
# COMPACT_ATOMS: atom_id res chain seq x y z
N GLU A 1 5.73 43.64 54.17
CA GLU A 1 6.07 42.21 54.00
C GLU A 1 6.00 41.84 52.52
N LYS A 2 7.05 41.27 51.93
CA LYS A 2 7.03 40.77 50.55
C LYS A 2 6.78 39.26 50.59
N THR A 3 5.59 38.83 50.20
CA THR A 3 5.25 37.42 49.97
C THR A 3 5.94 36.94 48.69
N GLN A 4 7.02 36.18 48.86
CA GLN A 4 7.74 35.55 47.76
C GLN A 4 6.96 34.31 47.31
N SER A 5 6.27 34.43 46.18
CA SER A 5 5.55 33.32 45.54
C SER A 5 6.56 32.24 45.15
N LYS A 6 6.46 31.07 45.81
CA LYS A 6 7.31 29.90 45.57
C LYS A 6 6.88 29.29 44.23
N ARG A 7 7.66 29.52 43.17
CA ARG A 7 7.43 28.91 41.85
C ARG A 7 7.39 27.38 42.02
N GLN A 8 6.28 26.73 41.65
CA GLN A 8 6.20 25.27 41.62
C GLN A 8 7.23 24.75 40.62
N LYS A 9 8.18 23.93 41.09
CA LYS A 9 9.12 23.22 40.23
C LYS A 9 8.35 22.21 39.39
N THR A 10 8.63 22.17 38.09
CA THR A 10 8.16 21.11 37.22
C THR A 10 8.79 19.78 37.63
N GLY A 11 8.15 18.65 37.27
CA GLY A 11 8.70 17.32 37.55
C GLY A 11 10.10 17.12 36.95
N GLN A 12 10.34 17.67 35.76
CA GLN A 12 11.64 17.62 35.09
C GLN A 12 12.72 18.42 35.85
N GLU A 13 12.41 19.64 36.32
CA GLU A 13 13.33 20.42 37.14
C GLU A 13 13.69 19.72 38.45
N TYR A 14 12.71 19.05 39.07
CA TYR A 14 12.92 18.27 40.27
C TYR A 14 13.84 17.06 40.02
N LEU A 15 13.62 16.31 38.95
CA LEU A 15 14.44 15.13 38.61
C LEU A 15 15.88 15.52 38.26
N ASN A 16 16.06 16.61 37.51
CA ASN A 16 17.39 17.16 37.22
C ASN A 16 18.11 17.62 38.49
N GLU A 17 17.43 18.31 39.40
CA GLU A 17 18.00 18.72 40.70
C GLU A 17 18.43 17.52 41.55
N LYS A 18 17.68 16.42 41.49
CA LYS A 18 18.01 15.18 42.19
C LYS A 18 19.04 14.32 41.47
N LEU A 19 19.58 14.79 40.34
CA LEU A 19 20.53 14.05 39.50
C LEU A 19 19.99 12.67 39.08
N LEU A 20 18.66 12.56 38.95
CA LEU A 20 17.99 11.35 38.50
C LEU A 20 17.87 11.31 36.97
N THR A 21 18.17 12.42 36.28
CA THR A 21 18.13 12.57 34.83
C THR A 21 19.28 13.41 34.31
N VAL A 22 19.67 13.15 33.06
CA VAL A 22 20.64 13.96 32.33
C VAL A 22 19.93 15.21 31.79
N VAL A 23 20.48 16.38 32.09
CA VAL A 23 19.94 17.66 31.61
C VAL A 23 20.03 17.74 30.09
N GLY A 24 18.91 18.05 29.43
CA GLY A 24 18.83 18.21 27.98
C GLY A 24 18.36 16.97 27.23
N GLU A 25 18.18 15.83 27.90
CA GLU A 25 17.64 14.63 27.28
C GLU A 25 16.10 14.58 27.30
N SER A 26 15.52 13.95 26.27
CA SER A 26 14.10 13.65 26.20
C SER A 26 13.71 12.51 27.15
N PHE A 27 12.50 12.61 27.72
CA PHE A 27 11.92 11.60 28.60
C PHE A 27 11.20 10.52 27.78
N THR A 28 11.91 9.45 27.41
CA THR A 28 11.30 8.25 26.82
C THR A 28 10.82 7.27 27.88
N LEU A 29 9.94 6.33 27.52
CA LEU A 29 9.43 5.31 28.43
C LEU A 29 10.58 4.46 29.01
N GLY A 30 11.52 4.02 28.19
CA GLY A 30 12.67 3.23 28.65
C GLY A 30 13.58 3.99 29.59
N LYS A 31 13.74 5.30 29.41
CA LYS A 31 14.45 6.15 30.37
C LYS A 31 13.70 6.25 31.69
N MET A 32 12.37 6.36 31.67
CA MET A 32 11.56 6.35 32.90
C MET A 32 11.65 5.02 33.62
N ALA A 33 11.61 3.88 32.90
CA ALA A 33 11.82 2.55 33.49
C ALA A 33 13.21 2.43 34.14
N THR A 34 14.25 2.89 33.45
CA THR A 34 15.63 2.91 33.97
C THR A 34 15.76 3.78 35.22
N MET A 35 15.13 4.96 35.25
CA MET A 35 15.11 5.84 36.42
C MET A 35 14.42 5.18 37.61
N LEU A 36 13.25 4.58 37.40
CA LEU A 36 12.51 3.88 38.43
C LEU A 36 13.35 2.73 39.00
N LEU A 37 14.01 1.96 38.14
CA LEU A 37 14.90 0.89 38.58
C LEU A 37 16.03 1.44 39.48
N HIS A 38 16.66 2.56 39.10
CA HIS A 38 17.69 3.22 39.93
C HIS A 38 17.14 3.69 41.28
N ILE A 39 15.94 4.30 41.31
CA ILE A 39 15.30 4.73 42.56
C ILE A 39 15.02 3.54 43.48
N SER A 40 14.65 2.38 42.92
CA SER A 40 14.45 1.14 43.68
C SER A 40 15.71 0.58 44.33
N GLN A 41 16.89 1.01 43.90
CA GLN A 41 18.20 0.58 44.41
C GLN A 41 18.77 1.52 45.48
N ILE A 42 18.10 2.63 45.79
CA ILE A 42 18.53 3.55 46.84
C ILE A 42 18.33 2.88 48.20
N GLU A 43 19.39 2.87 49.02
CA GLU A 43 19.51 2.11 50.29
C GLU A 43 18.40 2.43 51.32
N LYS A 44 17.74 3.59 51.20
CA LYS A 44 16.67 4.05 52.11
C LYS A 44 15.25 3.80 51.58
N THR A 45 15.10 3.13 50.46
CA THR A 45 13.78 2.84 49.89
C THR A 45 13.16 1.66 50.64
N PRO A 46 11.97 1.82 51.25
CA PRO A 46 11.27 0.70 51.87
C PRO A 46 11.06 -0.43 50.88
N LEU A 47 11.20 -1.69 51.31
CA LEU A 47 11.11 -2.86 50.42
C LEU A 47 9.84 -2.84 49.55
N THR A 48 8.68 -2.60 50.17
CA THR A 48 7.39 -2.51 49.48
C THR A 48 7.37 -1.42 48.40
N ALA A 49 8.03 -0.29 48.65
CA ALA A 49 8.14 0.79 47.66
C ALA A 49 9.10 0.40 46.53
N ALA A 50 10.22 -0.25 46.83
CA ALA A 50 11.17 -0.73 45.82
C ALA A 50 10.53 -1.78 44.89
N GLU A 51 9.74 -2.71 45.44
CA GLU A 51 9.00 -3.72 44.66
C GLU A 51 7.95 -3.08 43.75
N ALA A 52 7.14 -2.15 44.27
CA ALA A 52 6.16 -1.43 43.46
C ALA A 52 6.81 -0.62 42.32
N ILE A 53 7.94 0.04 42.60
CA ILE A 53 8.71 0.80 41.62
C ILE A 53 9.26 -0.12 40.52
N ARG A 54 9.79 -1.31 40.88
CA ARG A 54 10.25 -2.31 39.91
C ARG A 54 9.11 -2.84 39.04
N ALA A 55 7.97 -3.14 39.63
CA ALA A 55 6.79 -3.58 38.88
C ALA A 55 6.37 -2.55 37.83
N ILE A 56 6.34 -1.26 38.19
CA ILE A 56 6.02 -0.18 37.26
C ILE A 56 7.10 -0.06 36.16
N ALA A 57 8.38 -0.18 36.52
CA ALA A 57 9.46 -0.14 35.53
C ALA A 57 9.32 -1.26 34.48
N PHE A 58 9.02 -2.49 34.91
CA PHE A 58 8.80 -3.62 34.00
C PHE A 58 7.57 -3.41 33.10
N ILE A 59 6.46 -2.91 33.64
CA ILE A 59 5.25 -2.62 32.85
C ILE A 59 5.55 -1.54 31.78
N ILE A 60 6.37 -0.54 32.11
CA ILE A 60 6.76 0.52 31.18
C ILE A 60 7.65 -0.03 30.04
N GLU A 61 8.60 -0.90 30.37
CA GLU A 61 9.49 -1.54 29.40
C GLU A 61 8.71 -2.42 28.42
N GLU A 62 7.79 -3.26 28.93
CA GLU A 62 6.90 -4.08 28.12
C GLU A 62 5.99 -3.25 27.20
N ALA A 63 5.48 -2.11 27.69
CA ALA A 63 4.66 -1.20 26.90
C ALA A 63 5.45 -0.52 25.76
N GLU A 64 6.74 -0.21 25.98
CA GLU A 64 7.61 0.39 24.96
C GLU A 64 7.99 -0.62 23.85
N GLU A 65 8.30 -1.85 24.24
CA GLU A 65 8.57 -2.95 23.30
C GLU A 65 7.34 -3.27 22.45
N SER A 66 6.16 -3.38 23.07
CA SER A 66 4.89 -3.65 22.38
C SER A 66 4.52 -2.56 21.38
N ARG A 67 4.73 -1.29 21.75
CA ARG A 67 4.50 -0.15 20.85
C ARG A 67 5.44 -0.20 19.64
N THR A 68 6.72 -0.45 19.88
CA THR A 68 7.74 -0.51 18.82
C THR A 68 7.46 -1.67 17.86
N LEU A 69 7.06 -2.83 18.39
CA LEU A 69 6.67 -3.98 17.57
C LEU A 69 5.44 -3.69 16.72
N THR A 70 4.45 -2.99 17.28
CA THR A 70 3.24 -2.56 16.56
C THR A 70 3.57 -1.58 15.44
N GLU A 71 4.44 -0.59 15.70
CA GLU A 71 4.89 0.39 14.70
C GLU A 71 5.67 -0.29 13.56
N ILE A 72 6.56 -1.24 13.87
CA ILE A 72 7.28 -2.05 12.87
C ILE A 72 6.30 -2.89 12.05
N SER A 73 5.37 -3.59 12.70
CA SER A 73 4.35 -4.42 12.03
C SER A 73 3.51 -3.60 11.05
N ASN A 74 3.04 -2.44 11.49
CA ASN A 74 2.28 -1.51 10.64
C ASN A 74 3.12 -1.04 9.44
N LYS A 75 4.39 -0.69 9.66
CA LYS A 75 5.28 -0.24 8.58
C LYS A 75 5.58 -1.34 7.57
N VAL A 76 5.79 -2.57 8.05
CA VAL A 76 5.99 -3.75 7.19
C VAL A 76 4.73 -4.01 6.36
N MET A 77 3.54 -4.00 6.97
CA MET A 77 2.28 -4.17 6.23
C MET A 77 2.03 -3.08 5.19
N GLU A 78 2.26 -1.81 5.53
CA GLU A 78 2.13 -0.69 4.59
C GLU A 78 3.08 -0.86 3.40
N THR A 79 4.36 -1.13 3.67
CA THR A 79 5.39 -1.29 2.64
C THR A 79 5.14 -2.52 1.75
N MET A 80 4.69 -3.63 2.34
CA MET A 80 4.33 -4.83 1.58
C MET A 80 3.10 -4.59 0.70
N SER A 81 2.07 -3.91 1.22
CA SER A 81 0.87 -3.56 0.46
C SER A 81 1.20 -2.69 -0.75
N GLU A 82 2.01 -1.64 -0.58
CA GLU A 82 2.45 -0.77 -1.67
C GLU A 82 3.28 -1.53 -2.72
N LYS A 83 4.20 -2.39 -2.28
CA LYS A 83 5.05 -3.17 -3.20
C LYS A 83 4.27 -4.21 -3.98
N VAL A 84 3.33 -4.91 -3.34
CA VAL A 84 2.44 -5.86 -4.00
C VAL A 84 1.56 -5.13 -5.02
N ALA A 85 0.97 -3.99 -4.64
CA ALA A 85 0.18 -3.18 -5.57
C ALA A 85 1.00 -2.73 -6.79
N SER A 86 2.23 -2.26 -6.58
CA SER A 86 3.13 -1.85 -7.66
C SER A 86 3.49 -3.02 -8.60
N GLN A 87 3.77 -4.21 -8.04
CA GLN A 87 4.06 -5.42 -8.82
C GLN A 87 2.86 -5.87 -9.65
N VAL A 88 1.66 -5.87 -9.05
CA VAL A 88 0.41 -6.21 -9.76
C VAL A 88 0.14 -5.23 -10.90
N ILE A 89 0.26 -3.91 -10.67
CA ILE A 89 0.10 -2.89 -11.71
C ILE A 89 1.11 -3.12 -12.85
N THR A 90 2.38 -3.35 -12.50
CA THR A 90 3.45 -3.55 -13.50
C THR A 90 3.21 -4.80 -14.34
N ALA A 91 2.75 -5.88 -13.73
CA ALA A 91 2.44 -7.12 -14.45
C ALA A 91 1.21 -6.99 -15.36
N LEU A 92 0.16 -6.28 -14.91
CA LEU A 92 -1.10 -6.17 -15.64
C LEU A 92 -1.11 -5.08 -16.72
N ALA A 93 -0.34 -4.00 -16.54
CA ALA A 93 -0.29 -2.87 -17.46
C ALA A 93 -0.08 -3.26 -18.94
N PRO A 94 0.90 -4.10 -19.32
CA PRO A 94 1.10 -4.46 -20.72
C PRO A 94 -0.08 -5.24 -21.31
N HIS A 95 -0.75 -6.09 -20.51
CA HIS A 95 -1.91 -6.84 -20.97
C HIS A 95 -3.14 -5.95 -21.19
N VAL A 96 -3.36 -4.98 -20.31
CA VAL A 96 -4.42 -3.97 -20.48
C VAL A 96 -4.15 -3.10 -21.71
N ALA A 97 -2.89 -2.69 -21.93
CA ALA A 97 -2.51 -1.93 -23.13
C ALA A 97 -2.77 -2.72 -24.42
N ASN A 98 -2.40 -3.99 -24.48
CA ASN A 98 -2.65 -4.86 -25.64
C ASN A 98 -4.15 -5.06 -25.89
N MET A 99 -4.94 -5.22 -24.82
CA MET A 99 -6.40 -5.35 -24.94
C MET A 99 -7.04 -4.09 -25.53
N LEU A 100 -6.61 -2.90 -25.09
CA LEU A 100 -7.10 -1.63 -25.65
C LEU A 100 -6.74 -1.49 -27.13
N GLN A 101 -5.52 -1.87 -27.54
CA GLN A 101 -5.13 -1.85 -28.95
C GLN A 101 -5.97 -2.81 -29.80
N ALA A 102 -6.24 -4.02 -29.30
CA ALA A 102 -7.09 -4.99 -30.00
C ALA A 102 -8.53 -4.48 -30.14
N LEU A 103 -9.05 -3.78 -29.14
CA LEU A 103 -10.38 -3.15 -29.19
C LEU A 103 -10.44 -2.01 -30.22
N ASP A 104 -9.41 -1.17 -30.30
CA ASP A 104 -9.33 -0.10 -31.30
C ASP A 104 -9.26 -0.67 -32.73
N LEU A 105 -8.48 -1.74 -32.93
CA LEU A 105 -8.41 -2.44 -34.20
C LEU A 105 -9.77 -3.03 -34.58
N LEU A 106 -10.44 -3.70 -33.64
CA LEU A 106 -11.78 -4.25 -33.84
C LEU A 106 -12.79 -3.16 -34.23
N GLY A 107 -12.78 -2.02 -33.55
CA GLY A 107 -13.64 -0.88 -33.89
C GLY A 107 -13.38 -0.35 -35.30
N THR A 108 -12.11 -0.30 -35.72
CA THR A 108 -11.74 0.09 -37.09
C THR A 108 -12.28 -0.91 -38.12
N ARG A 109 -12.13 -2.22 -37.88
CA ARG A 109 -12.63 -3.27 -38.77
C ARG A 109 -14.16 -3.28 -38.90
N ILE A 110 -14.88 -3.03 -37.80
CA ILE A 110 -16.34 -2.92 -37.82
C ILE A 110 -16.78 -1.76 -38.73
N ASN A 111 -16.10 -0.61 -38.63
CA ASN A 111 -16.39 0.54 -39.51
C ASN A 111 -16.09 0.25 -40.99
N GLU A 112 -15.02 -0.49 -41.29
CA GLU A 112 -14.70 -0.91 -42.66
C GLU A 112 -15.81 -1.80 -43.25
N ILE A 113 -16.34 -2.75 -42.46
CA ILE A 113 -17.46 -3.60 -42.88
C ILE A 113 -18.71 -2.78 -43.14
N ASP A 114 -19.04 -1.80 -42.28
CA ASP A 114 -20.21 -0.93 -42.46
C ASP A 114 -20.13 -0.09 -43.75
N GLN A 115 -18.92 0.41 -44.07
CA GLN A 115 -18.65 1.10 -45.32
C GLN A 115 -18.77 0.18 -46.54
N LEU A 116 -18.25 -1.06 -46.46
CA LEU A 116 -18.37 -2.05 -47.52
C LEU A 116 -19.84 -2.40 -47.77
N GLN A 117 -20.63 -2.61 -46.71
CA GLN A 117 -22.07 -2.88 -46.79
C GLN A 117 -22.83 -1.73 -47.47
N THR A 118 -22.52 -0.48 -47.11
CA THR A 118 -23.12 0.71 -47.70
C THR A 118 -22.77 0.85 -49.19
N THR A 119 -21.53 0.54 -49.55
CA THR A 119 -21.05 0.53 -50.95
C THR A 119 -21.75 -0.55 -51.77
N LEU A 120 -21.91 -1.75 -51.21
CA LEU A 120 -22.61 -2.86 -51.85
C LEU A 120 -24.08 -2.52 -52.11
N SER A 121 -24.72 -1.86 -51.14
CA SER A 121 -26.15 -1.51 -51.20
C SER A 121 -26.45 -0.38 -52.18
N SER A 122 -25.46 0.48 -52.49
CA SER A 122 -25.64 1.66 -53.35
C SER A 122 -25.20 1.45 -54.80
N ASN A 123 -24.35 0.46 -55.10
CA ASN A 123 -23.81 0.26 -56.44
C ASN A 123 -23.64 -1.23 -56.77
N TRP A 124 -24.74 -1.91 -57.11
CA TRP A 124 -24.73 -3.34 -57.43
C TRP A 124 -24.25 -3.61 -58.86
N ASN A 125 -22.94 -3.68 -59.04
CA ASN A 125 -22.30 -4.24 -60.24
C ASN A 125 -21.63 -5.57 -59.86
N THR A 126 -21.82 -6.63 -60.64
CA THR A 126 -21.31 -7.99 -60.37
C THR A 126 -19.81 -8.03 -60.11
N GLN A 127 -19.01 -7.22 -60.81
CA GLN A 127 -17.57 -7.15 -60.62
C GLN A 127 -17.16 -6.40 -59.33
N LEU A 128 -17.98 -5.43 -58.90
CA LEU A 128 -17.79 -4.69 -57.65
C LEU A 128 -18.27 -5.52 -56.44
N ALA A 129 -19.29 -6.37 -56.64
CA ALA A 129 -19.81 -7.28 -55.63
C ALA A 129 -18.77 -8.35 -55.26
N GLU A 130 -18.09 -8.93 -56.24
CA GLU A 130 -17.06 -9.96 -56.02
C GLU A 130 -15.84 -9.40 -55.28
N ALA A 131 -15.33 -8.23 -55.68
CA ALA A 131 -14.24 -7.54 -54.99
C ALA A 131 -14.62 -7.05 -53.58
N SER A 132 -15.90 -6.74 -53.34
CA SER A 132 -16.36 -6.32 -52.02
C SER A 132 -16.66 -7.51 -51.11
N LEU A 133 -17.09 -8.65 -51.66
CA LEU A 133 -17.21 -9.92 -50.94
C LEU A 133 -15.83 -10.37 -50.43
N GLN A 134 -14.81 -10.35 -51.29
CA GLN A 134 -13.44 -10.71 -50.90
C GLN A 134 -12.89 -9.79 -49.80
N ARG A 135 -13.09 -8.46 -49.90
CA ARG A 135 -12.69 -7.52 -48.83
C ARG A 135 -13.46 -7.73 -47.53
N THR A 136 -14.72 -8.19 -47.62
CA THR A 136 -15.53 -8.51 -46.43
C THR A 136 -15.03 -9.79 -45.75
N GLU A 137 -14.62 -10.79 -46.53
CA GLU A 137 -14.00 -12.02 -46.04
C GLU A 137 -12.67 -11.72 -45.32
N GLU A 138 -11.79 -10.92 -45.94
CA GLU A 138 -10.53 -10.48 -45.34
C GLU A 138 -10.75 -9.68 -44.03
N ALA A 139 -11.77 -8.82 -43.98
CA ALA A 139 -12.12 -8.09 -42.77
C ALA A 139 -12.68 -9.02 -41.68
N ALA A 140 -13.48 -10.02 -42.04
CA ALA A 140 -14.02 -11.01 -41.12
C ALA A 140 -12.90 -11.87 -40.51
N ASP A 141 -11.94 -12.32 -41.31
CA ASP A 141 -10.77 -13.07 -40.83
C ASP A 141 -9.91 -12.24 -39.87
N ALA A 142 -9.70 -10.95 -40.17
CA ALA A 142 -8.98 -10.04 -39.28
C ALA A 142 -9.70 -9.83 -37.94
N ILE A 143 -11.03 -9.73 -37.95
CA ILE A 143 -11.86 -9.66 -36.72
C ILE A 143 -11.71 -10.94 -35.91
N LEU A 144 -11.78 -12.10 -36.57
CA LEU A 144 -11.70 -13.40 -35.92
C LEU A 144 -10.33 -13.60 -35.25
N SER A 145 -9.25 -13.18 -35.92
CA SER A 145 -7.91 -13.12 -35.34
C SER A 145 -7.86 -12.21 -34.11
N SER A 146 -8.44 -11.01 -34.20
CA SER A 146 -8.42 -10.03 -33.09
C SER A 146 -9.21 -10.52 -31.88
N LEU A 147 -10.32 -11.25 -32.10
CA LEU A 147 -11.09 -11.89 -31.03
C LEU A 147 -10.31 -13.01 -30.34
N GLU A 148 -9.56 -13.81 -31.11
CA GLU A 148 -8.71 -14.85 -30.54
C GLU A 148 -7.57 -14.25 -29.70
N ASP A 149 -6.99 -13.12 -30.13
CA ASP A 149 -6.00 -12.37 -29.34
C ASP A 149 -6.58 -11.87 -28.02
N ILE A 150 -7.78 -11.27 -28.04
CA ILE A 150 -8.48 -10.83 -26.81
C ILE A 150 -8.74 -12.02 -25.88
N LYS A 151 -9.24 -13.14 -26.41
CA LYS A 151 -9.49 -14.36 -25.65
C LYS A 151 -8.22 -14.90 -25.00
N ASN A 152 -7.10 -14.89 -25.71
CA ASN A 152 -5.80 -15.31 -25.17
C ASN A 152 -5.30 -14.38 -24.05
N ILE A 153 -5.49 -13.06 -24.19
CA ILE A 153 -5.17 -12.10 -23.13
C ILE A 153 -6.04 -12.36 -21.90
N VAL A 154 -7.36 -12.57 -22.07
CA VAL A 154 -8.27 -12.88 -20.95
C VAL A 154 -7.84 -14.16 -20.24
N ALA A 155 -7.49 -15.22 -20.98
CA ALA A 155 -7.04 -16.48 -20.42
C ALA A 155 -5.71 -16.37 -19.65
N LEU A 156 -4.83 -15.43 -20.02
CA LEU A 156 -3.61 -15.12 -19.25
C LEU A 156 -3.91 -14.34 -17.96
N LEU A 157 -4.95 -13.49 -17.98
CA LEU A 157 -5.34 -12.67 -16.84
C LEU A 157 -6.14 -13.44 -15.78
N THR A 158 -6.99 -14.41 -16.17
CA THR A 158 -7.87 -15.14 -15.24
C THR A 158 -7.11 -15.87 -14.11
N PRO A 159 -6.06 -16.68 -14.39
CA PRO A 159 -5.32 -17.37 -13.34
C PRO A 159 -4.55 -16.41 -12.43
N SER A 160 -4.08 -15.29 -12.98
CA SER A 160 -3.31 -14.29 -12.24
C SER A 160 -4.18 -13.54 -11.21
N LEU A 161 -5.49 -13.38 -11.47
CA LEU A 161 -6.44 -12.85 -10.49
C LEU A 161 -6.77 -13.87 -9.39
N ASP A 162 -6.97 -15.14 -9.73
CA ASP A 162 -7.32 -16.19 -8.76
C ASP A 162 -6.20 -16.43 -7.73
N SER A 163 -4.93 -16.24 -8.11
CA SER A 163 -3.77 -16.36 -7.21
C SER A 163 -3.54 -15.13 -6.30
N THR A 164 -4.34 -14.07 -6.44
CA THR A 164 -4.20 -12.82 -5.65
C THR A 164 -5.31 -12.67 -4.58
N GLN A 165 -6.27 -13.60 -4.50
CA GLN A 165 -7.28 -13.72 -3.43
C GLN A 165 -6.84 -14.66 -2.31
#